data_AF-A0A520I0R6-F1
#
_entry.id   AF-A0A520I0R6-F1
#
_cell.length_a   1.000
_cell.length_b   1.000
_cell.length_c   1.000
_cell.angle_alpha   90.00
_cell.angle_beta   90.00
_cell.angle_gamma   90.00
#
_symmetry.space_group_name_H-M   'P 1'
#
loop_
_entity.id
_entity.type
_entity.pdbx_description
1 polymer ?
#
loop_
_entity_poly.entity_id
_entity_poly.type
_entity_poly.pdbx_seq_one_letter_code
_entity_poly.pdbx_strand_id
1 'polypeptide(L)'
;ANAEPLGVVLRRTPRFESVGGYFVEEVRRQLMAKFGESAKDGPYSVYSGGLWVRTSFDTRLQDLAQQALRDGLVRFDSGRGWNGPIRHVEIEDDNWLQPLLNSNIALDYRNWVAAIVTGKDGNSWNLGFRTGKTGTLPRYAAQMAVRGKGGNAFGAIKTGDIIAVAPEGGEFALRAIPKVSGAFVVEEPASGRVLAMQGGFDDRLQAFNRATQAMRQPGSTIKPIVYSAALDNGMTPASIIVDGPFCVYQGARLGQKCFRNFGNSRGAGPHTMRWGIEQSRNLMTVRTAAQTGMPKVVATIKKMGVGDYAPYLSYALGAGETTVGRMVNAYSILANNGKGGPPSLIDFVQDRHGKVIWPENWRACDRCNAPDWDG
;
A
#
# COMPACT_ATOMS: atom_id res chain seq x y z
N ALA A 1 -53.11 6.97 18.92
CA ALA A 1 -51.70 7.44 18.96
C ALA A 1 -50.83 6.60 19.90
N ASN A 2 -51.15 6.44 21.20
CA ASN A 2 -50.27 5.72 22.16
C ASN A 2 -50.22 4.18 22.04
N ALA A 3 -50.88 3.56 21.06
CA ALA A 3 -50.95 2.10 20.93
C ALA A 3 -50.66 1.58 19.51
N GLU A 4 -50.34 2.46 18.55
CA GLU A 4 -49.95 2.00 17.21
C GLU A 4 -48.43 1.78 17.15
N PRO A 5 -47.96 0.61 16.69
CA PRO A 5 -46.54 0.42 16.41
C PRO A 5 -46.10 1.43 15.35
N LEU A 6 -44.86 1.91 15.46
CA LEU A 6 -44.28 3.09 14.77
C LEU A 6 -44.31 3.09 13.22
N GLY A 7 -44.98 2.12 12.57
CA GLY A 7 -45.23 2.14 11.13
C GLY A 7 -43.95 2.28 10.30
N VAL A 8 -42.82 1.81 10.83
CA VAL A 8 -41.51 2.05 10.25
C VAL A 8 -41.39 1.25 8.96
N VAL A 9 -41.60 1.92 7.84
CA VAL A 9 -41.23 1.38 6.54
C VAL A 9 -39.71 1.43 6.50
N LEU A 10 -39.07 0.27 6.66
CA LEU A 10 -37.65 0.10 6.36
C LEU A 10 -37.46 0.51 4.90
N ARG A 11 -37.00 1.75 4.70
CA ARG A 11 -36.57 2.22 3.38
C ARG A 11 -35.57 1.17 2.93
N ARG A 12 -35.88 0.45 1.84
CA ARG A 12 -34.88 -0.33 1.11
C ARG A 12 -33.89 0.68 0.57
N THR A 13 -32.95 1.08 1.41
CA THR A 13 -31.73 1.73 0.98
C THR A 13 -31.18 0.83 -0.12
N PRO A 14 -30.81 1.36 -1.30
CA PRO A 14 -30.01 0.59 -2.24
C PRO A 14 -28.92 -0.14 -1.44
N ARG A 15 -28.64 -1.41 -1.76
CA ARG A 15 -27.52 -2.12 -1.14
C ARG A 15 -26.25 -1.33 -1.51
N PHE A 16 -25.88 -0.38 -0.67
CA PHE A 16 -24.55 0.19 -0.65
C PHE A 16 -23.71 -0.91 -0.03
N GLU A 17 -22.98 -1.64 -0.87
CA GLU A 17 -21.82 -2.36 -0.34
C GLU A 17 -20.92 -1.29 0.26
N SER A 18 -20.59 -1.46 1.54
CA SER A 18 -19.53 -0.69 2.16
C SER A 18 -18.23 -1.15 1.52
N VAL A 19 -17.91 -0.58 0.37
CA VAL A 19 -16.59 -0.73 -0.27
C VAL A 19 -15.62 0.11 0.57
N GLY A 20 -15.23 -0.44 1.71
CA GLY A 20 -14.13 0.08 2.53
C GLY A 20 -12.79 -0.16 1.83
N GLY A 21 -11.69 0.07 2.53
CA GLY A 21 -10.36 -0.20 2.00
C GLY A 21 -9.57 1.03 1.60
N TYR A 22 -8.29 0.79 1.35
CA TYR A 22 -7.29 1.81 1.12
C TYR A 22 -7.57 2.68 -0.12
N PHE A 23 -8.20 2.13 -1.17
CA PHE A 23 -8.55 2.89 -2.36
C PHE A 23 -9.56 3.99 -2.07
N VAL A 24 -10.69 3.64 -1.45
CA VAL A 24 -11.80 4.58 -1.19
C VAL A 24 -11.37 5.62 -0.16
N GLU A 25 -10.57 5.22 0.83
CA GLU A 25 -9.99 6.15 1.80
C GLU A 25 -9.00 7.12 1.14
N GLU A 26 -8.23 6.67 0.16
CA GLU A 26 -7.35 7.55 -0.61
C GLU A 26 -8.15 8.54 -1.50
N VAL A 27 -9.25 8.09 -2.11
CA VAL A 27 -10.20 8.97 -2.81
C VAL A 27 -10.75 10.03 -1.86
N ARG A 28 -11.21 9.64 -0.67
CA ARG A 28 -11.70 10.56 0.37
C ARG A 28 -10.62 11.59 0.73
N ARG A 29 -9.38 11.15 0.92
CA ARG A 29 -8.23 12.02 1.23
C ARG A 29 -7.95 13.03 0.12
N GLN A 30 -8.00 12.63 -1.14
CA GLN A 30 -7.82 13.53 -2.28
C GLN A 30 -8.94 14.57 -2.38
N LEU A 31 -10.19 14.15 -2.17
CA LEU A 31 -11.34 15.06 -2.18
C LEU A 31 -11.29 16.06 -1.02
N MET A 32 -10.92 15.63 0.18
CA MET A 32 -10.72 16.54 1.31
C MET A 32 -9.62 17.56 1.03
N ALA A 33 -8.51 17.13 0.43
CA ALA A 33 -7.44 18.04 0.06
C ALA A 33 -7.85 19.06 -1.01
N LYS A 34 -8.76 18.68 -1.93
CA LYS A 34 -9.22 19.55 -3.03
C LYS A 34 -10.40 20.45 -2.65
N PHE A 35 -11.37 19.95 -1.88
CA PHE A 35 -12.65 20.60 -1.62
C PHE A 35 -12.94 20.89 -0.14
N GLY A 36 -12.07 20.45 0.77
CA GLY A 36 -12.31 20.56 2.21
C GLY A 36 -13.27 19.50 2.76
N GLU A 37 -13.42 19.50 4.08
CA GLU A 37 -14.07 18.42 4.82
C GLU A 37 -15.54 18.74 5.10
N SER A 38 -15.81 19.97 5.55
CA SER A 38 -17.08 20.38 6.13
C SER A 38 -17.73 21.54 5.36
N ALA A 39 -19.01 21.80 5.64
CA ALA A 39 -19.74 22.92 5.04
C ALA A 39 -19.02 24.29 5.14
N LYS A 40 -18.11 24.47 6.12
CA LYS A 40 -17.33 25.70 6.29
C LYS A 40 -16.28 25.90 5.21
N ASP A 41 -15.79 24.81 4.60
CA ASP A 41 -14.72 24.84 3.61
C ASP A 41 -15.24 25.17 2.20
N GLY A 42 -16.56 25.03 1.99
CA GLY A 42 -17.22 25.43 0.75
C GLY A 42 -18.40 24.52 0.35
N PRO A 43 -19.08 24.89 -0.75
CA PRO A 43 -20.27 24.17 -1.24
C PRO A 43 -19.95 22.77 -1.79
N TYR A 44 -18.68 22.46 -2.05
CA TYR A 44 -18.23 21.17 -2.58
C TYR A 44 -17.52 20.29 -1.53
N SER A 45 -17.56 20.67 -0.26
CA SER A 45 -16.93 19.90 0.82
C SER A 45 -17.40 18.45 0.87
N VAL A 46 -16.52 17.54 1.30
CA VAL A 46 -16.77 16.09 1.23
C VAL A 46 -18.04 15.67 1.99
N TYR A 47 -18.29 16.21 3.18
CA TYR A 47 -19.42 15.79 4.02
C TYR A 47 -20.67 16.66 3.89
N SER A 48 -20.66 17.71 3.08
CA SER A 48 -21.82 18.60 2.93
C SER A 48 -22.17 18.95 1.49
N GLY A 49 -21.26 18.72 0.54
CA GLY A 49 -21.47 19.01 -0.87
C GLY A 49 -22.46 18.08 -1.56
N GLY A 50 -22.66 16.87 -1.03
CA GLY A 50 -23.48 15.84 -1.71
C GLY A 50 -22.82 15.38 -3.00
N LEU A 51 -21.50 15.19 -2.97
CA LEU A 51 -20.71 14.83 -4.14
C LEU A 51 -21.07 13.44 -4.65
N TRP A 52 -21.11 13.30 -5.97
CA TRP A 52 -21.09 12.01 -6.64
C TRP A 52 -19.75 11.83 -7.33
N VAL A 53 -19.07 10.71 -7.07
CA VAL A 53 -17.68 10.49 -7.50
C VAL A 53 -17.60 9.24 -8.35
N ARG A 54 -17.09 9.37 -9.58
CA ARG A 54 -16.70 8.22 -10.39
C ARG A 54 -15.22 7.94 -10.22
N THR A 55 -14.89 6.70 -9.91
CA THR A 55 -13.51 6.24 -9.73
C THR A 55 -13.14 5.20 -10.76
N SER A 56 -11.85 4.91 -10.86
CA SER A 56 -11.29 3.83 -11.66
C SER A 56 -11.32 2.46 -10.96
N PHE A 57 -11.96 2.37 -9.79
CA PHE A 57 -11.98 1.17 -8.96
C PHE A 57 -12.58 -0.04 -9.69
N ASP A 58 -11.79 -1.11 -9.81
CA ASP A 58 -12.24 -2.40 -10.32
C ASP A 58 -12.34 -3.39 -9.15
N THR A 59 -13.57 -3.80 -8.82
CA THR A 59 -13.85 -4.68 -7.67
C THR A 59 -13.09 -6.01 -7.77
N ARG A 60 -13.06 -6.61 -8.96
CA ARG A 60 -12.40 -7.89 -9.18
C ARG A 60 -10.88 -7.77 -9.01
N LEU A 61 -10.27 -6.74 -9.57
CA LEU A 61 -8.83 -6.50 -9.41
C LEU A 61 -8.48 -6.11 -7.97
N GLN A 62 -9.35 -5.36 -7.29
CA GLN A 62 -9.16 -5.02 -5.88
C GLN A 62 -9.15 -6.29 -5.01
N ASP A 63 -10.10 -7.20 -5.19
CA ASP A 63 -10.17 -8.45 -4.43
C ASP A 63 -8.91 -9.30 -4.65
N LEU A 64 -8.47 -9.43 -5.89
CA LEU A 64 -7.24 -10.14 -6.24
C LEU A 64 -5.98 -9.48 -5.65
N ALA A 65 -5.88 -8.15 -5.70
CA ALA A 65 -4.76 -7.40 -5.12
C ALA A 65 -4.71 -7.54 -3.60
N GLN A 66 -5.87 -7.43 -2.94
CA GLN A 66 -6.03 -7.64 -1.51
C GLN A 66 -5.61 -9.05 -1.11
N GLN A 67 -6.13 -10.07 -1.81
CA GLN A 67 -5.79 -11.47 -1.56
C GLN A 67 -4.30 -11.73 -1.76
N ALA A 68 -3.72 -11.29 -2.89
CA ALA A 68 -2.31 -11.51 -3.21
C ALA A 68 -1.37 -10.91 -2.17
N LEU A 69 -1.65 -9.67 -1.72
CA LEU A 69 -0.85 -9.03 -0.68
C LEU A 69 -1.00 -9.76 0.66
N ARG A 70 -2.24 -10.01 1.11
CA ARG A 70 -2.50 -10.65 2.41
C ARG A 70 -1.92 -12.07 2.47
N ASP A 71 -2.11 -12.87 1.43
CA ASP A 71 -1.54 -14.22 1.32
C ASP A 71 0.00 -14.17 1.30
N GLY A 72 0.59 -13.20 0.61
CA GLY A 72 2.04 -12.99 0.58
C GLY A 72 2.62 -12.65 1.96
N LEU A 73 1.98 -11.75 2.69
CA LEU A 73 2.39 -11.35 4.03
C LEU A 73 2.26 -12.51 5.02
N VAL A 74 1.15 -13.27 4.97
CA VAL A 74 0.94 -14.46 5.82
C VAL A 74 1.96 -15.54 5.49
N ARG A 75 2.23 -15.80 4.20
CA ARG A 75 3.24 -16.77 3.78
C ARG A 75 4.63 -16.39 4.28
N PHE A 76 5.00 -15.11 4.22
CA PHE A 76 6.30 -14.65 4.70
C PHE A 76 6.46 -14.75 6.22
N ASP A 77 5.40 -14.44 6.98
CA ASP A 77 5.44 -14.44 8.45
C ASP A 77 5.13 -15.83 9.05
N SER A 78 4.68 -16.78 8.23
CA SER A 78 4.44 -18.17 8.65
C SER A 78 5.67 -18.78 9.31
N GLY A 79 5.46 -19.49 10.43
CA GLY A 79 6.52 -20.13 11.21
C GLY A 79 7.39 -19.18 12.05
N ARG A 80 7.18 -17.85 12.01
CA ARG A 80 7.98 -16.88 12.80
C ARG A 80 7.44 -16.60 14.20
N GLY A 81 6.37 -17.28 14.59
CA GLY A 81 5.70 -17.13 15.88
C GLY A 81 4.64 -16.01 15.91
N TRP A 82 3.92 -15.93 17.02
CA TRP A 82 2.88 -14.94 17.26
C TRP A 82 3.47 -13.60 17.70
N ASN A 83 2.98 -12.51 17.11
CA ASN A 83 3.49 -11.16 17.30
C ASN A 83 2.85 -10.41 18.49
N GLY A 84 1.98 -11.07 19.25
CA GLY A 84 1.18 -10.47 20.32
C GLY A 84 -0.22 -10.08 19.86
N PRO A 85 -1.04 -9.52 20.77
CA PRO A 85 -2.39 -9.08 20.47
C PRO A 85 -2.39 -7.89 19.50
N ILE A 86 -3.49 -7.73 18.76
CA ILE A 86 -3.72 -6.59 17.86
C ILE A 86 -3.74 -5.30 18.68
N ARG A 87 -4.42 -5.35 19.84
CA ARG A 87 -4.54 -4.28 20.82
C ARG A 87 -4.91 -4.88 22.17
N HIS A 88 -4.58 -4.20 23.25
CA HIS A 88 -5.10 -4.48 24.57
C HIS A 88 -6.06 -3.35 24.97
N VAL A 89 -7.20 -3.69 25.55
CA VAL A 89 -8.15 -2.72 26.14
C VAL A 89 -8.49 -3.19 27.54
N GLU A 90 -8.64 -2.25 28.46
CA GLU A 90 -9.12 -2.57 29.80
C GLU A 90 -10.60 -2.98 29.72
N ILE A 91 -10.96 -4.02 30.48
CA ILE A 91 -12.32 -4.49 30.64
C ILE A 91 -12.68 -4.32 32.11
N GLU A 92 -13.81 -3.66 32.37
CA GLU A 92 -14.43 -3.57 33.69
C GLU A 92 -15.62 -4.53 33.71
N ASP A 93 -15.64 -5.43 34.70
CA ASP A 93 -16.66 -6.46 34.88
C ASP A 93 -16.95 -7.25 33.58
N ASP A 94 -18.23 -7.43 33.23
CA ASP A 94 -18.68 -8.10 32.00
C ASP A 94 -18.83 -7.15 30.80
N ASN A 95 -18.41 -5.89 30.91
CA ASN A 95 -18.58 -4.89 29.85
C ASN A 95 -17.47 -4.94 28.78
N TRP A 96 -17.29 -6.10 28.16
CA TRP A 96 -16.26 -6.30 27.12
C TRP A 96 -16.69 -5.82 25.74
N LEU A 97 -18.01 -5.76 25.47
CA LEU A 97 -18.53 -5.44 24.14
C LEU A 97 -18.28 -3.97 23.78
N GLN A 98 -18.53 -3.04 24.71
CA GLN A 98 -18.36 -1.61 24.45
C GLN A 98 -16.89 -1.24 24.14
N PRO A 99 -15.87 -1.68 24.91
CA PRO A 99 -14.46 -1.50 24.56
C PRO A 99 -14.09 -2.08 23.18
N LEU A 100 -14.59 -3.28 22.85
CA LEU A 100 -14.33 -3.89 21.55
C LEU A 100 -14.93 -3.08 20.39
N LEU A 101 -16.18 -2.62 20.53
CA LEU A 101 -16.83 -1.79 19.52
C LEU A 101 -16.08 -0.46 19.33
N ASN A 102 -15.74 0.22 20.43
CA ASN A 102 -14.99 1.48 20.44
C ASN A 102 -13.57 1.34 19.87
N SER A 103 -12.97 0.15 19.91
CA SER A 103 -11.65 -0.08 19.33
C SER A 103 -11.62 0.11 17.80
N ASN A 104 -12.79 0.02 17.15
CA ASN A 104 -12.97 0.02 15.69
C ASN A 104 -12.13 -1.04 14.95
N ILE A 105 -11.64 -2.06 15.66
CA ILE A 105 -10.90 -3.17 15.08
C ILE A 105 -11.88 -4.17 14.46
N ALA A 106 -11.59 -4.57 13.23
CA ALA A 106 -12.27 -5.65 12.53
C ALA A 106 -11.28 -6.40 11.62
N LEU A 107 -11.65 -7.61 11.22
CA LEU A 107 -10.84 -8.50 10.38
C LEU A 107 -11.76 -9.34 9.47
N ASP A 108 -11.36 -9.52 8.21
CA ASP A 108 -12.13 -10.22 7.15
C ASP A 108 -11.20 -10.95 6.18
N TYR A 109 -10.10 -11.49 6.70
CA TYR A 109 -9.21 -12.28 5.88
C TYR A 109 -9.55 -13.77 5.99
N ARG A 110 -10.04 -14.35 4.89
CA ARG A 110 -10.58 -15.72 4.84
C ARG A 110 -11.74 -15.85 5.84
N ASN A 111 -11.50 -16.51 6.97
CA ASN A 111 -12.46 -16.64 8.08
C ASN A 111 -11.87 -16.11 9.40
N TRP A 112 -10.81 -15.29 9.31
CA TRP A 112 -10.21 -14.70 10.50
C TRP A 112 -11.11 -13.57 10.99
N VAL A 113 -11.34 -13.56 12.29
CA VAL A 113 -12.15 -12.57 12.97
C VAL A 113 -11.37 -12.01 14.16
N ALA A 114 -11.61 -10.74 14.48
CA ALA A 114 -11.10 -10.14 15.70
C ALA A 114 -12.00 -10.52 16.88
N ALA A 115 -11.38 -11.01 17.96
CA ALA A 115 -12.07 -11.38 19.20
C ALA A 115 -11.37 -10.73 20.39
N ILE A 116 -12.15 -10.26 21.36
CA ILE A 116 -11.61 -9.81 22.65
C ILE A 116 -11.58 -10.99 23.62
N VAL A 117 -10.50 -11.14 24.38
CA VAL A 117 -10.38 -12.16 25.42
C VAL A 117 -11.07 -11.65 26.68
N THR A 118 -12.11 -12.33 27.13
CA THR A 118 -12.96 -11.89 28.25
C THR A 118 -12.60 -12.55 29.57
N GLY A 119 -11.97 -13.71 29.54
CA GLY A 119 -11.58 -14.44 30.74
C GLY A 119 -10.95 -15.78 30.43
N LYS A 120 -10.47 -16.47 31.46
CA LYS A 120 -9.85 -17.79 31.34
C LYS A 120 -10.66 -18.82 32.11
N ASP A 121 -10.96 -19.95 31.49
CA ASP A 121 -11.55 -21.10 32.14
C ASP A 121 -10.65 -22.32 31.93
N GLY A 122 -9.93 -22.72 32.99
CA GLY A 122 -8.97 -23.82 32.97
C GLY A 122 -7.96 -23.75 31.82
N ASN A 123 -8.17 -24.59 30.81
CA ASN A 123 -7.31 -24.72 29.63
C ASN A 123 -7.86 -24.01 28.38
N SER A 124 -8.81 -23.10 28.53
CA SER A 124 -9.37 -22.31 27.42
C SER A 124 -9.48 -20.83 27.78
N TRP A 125 -9.37 -19.98 26.76
CA TRP A 125 -9.71 -18.57 26.85
C TRP A 125 -11.13 -18.35 26.32
N ASN A 126 -11.92 -17.54 27.03
CA ASN A 126 -13.22 -17.08 26.59
C ASN A 126 -13.04 -15.89 25.64
N LEU A 127 -13.77 -15.91 24.54
CA LEU A 127 -13.74 -14.91 23.49
C LEU A 127 -15.08 -14.20 23.39
N GLY A 128 -15.05 -12.88 23.20
CA GLY A 128 -16.19 -12.06 22.81
C GLY A 128 -16.02 -11.52 21.40
N PHE A 129 -17.10 -11.48 20.63
CA PHE A 129 -17.12 -10.98 19.25
C PHE A 129 -17.98 -9.73 19.13
N ARG A 130 -17.74 -8.91 18.09
CA ARG A 130 -18.52 -7.70 17.80
C ARG A 130 -20.02 -7.93 17.65
N THR A 131 -20.44 -9.16 17.37
CA THR A 131 -21.85 -9.57 17.26
C THR A 131 -22.54 -9.78 18.61
N GLY A 132 -21.82 -9.66 19.73
CA GLY A 132 -22.29 -10.02 21.07
C GLY A 132 -22.19 -11.52 21.37
N LYS A 133 -21.85 -12.35 20.36
CA LYS A 133 -21.61 -13.80 20.57
C LYS A 133 -20.30 -14.02 21.32
N THR A 134 -20.22 -15.19 21.94
CA THR A 134 -19.01 -15.68 22.61
C THR A 134 -18.49 -16.96 21.96
N GLY A 135 -17.27 -17.35 22.30
CA GLY A 135 -16.64 -18.60 21.86
C GLY A 135 -15.42 -18.94 22.72
N THR A 136 -14.75 -20.04 22.42
CA THR A 136 -13.60 -20.53 23.19
C THR A 136 -12.37 -20.68 22.32
N LEU A 137 -11.21 -20.36 22.89
CA LEU A 137 -9.87 -20.62 22.33
C LEU A 137 -9.15 -21.60 23.27
N PRO A 138 -9.13 -22.90 22.95
CA PRO A 138 -8.47 -23.90 23.78
C PRO A 138 -6.95 -23.80 23.68
N ARG A 139 -6.27 -24.27 24.73
CA ARG A 139 -4.80 -24.26 24.83
C ARG A 139 -4.12 -24.84 23.61
N TYR A 140 -4.58 -26.00 23.14
CA TYR A 140 -3.96 -26.69 22.01
C TYR A 140 -3.97 -25.85 20.72
N ALA A 141 -4.95 -24.96 20.57
CA ALA A 141 -5.10 -24.09 19.40
C ALA A 141 -4.40 -22.72 19.53
N ALA A 142 -3.64 -22.51 20.61
CA ALA A 142 -2.89 -21.28 20.90
C ALA A 142 -1.42 -21.54 21.26
N GLN A 143 -0.80 -22.58 20.68
CA GLN A 143 0.57 -22.99 20.99
C GLN A 143 1.69 -22.26 20.22
N MET A 144 1.35 -21.27 19.38
CA MET A 144 2.36 -20.51 18.64
C MET A 144 3.40 -19.90 19.59
N ALA A 145 4.69 -20.08 19.30
CA ALA A 145 5.77 -19.43 20.05
C ALA A 145 5.64 -17.91 19.97
N VAL A 146 5.92 -17.19 21.06
CA VAL A 146 5.86 -15.72 21.05
C VAL A 146 7.13 -15.17 20.41
N ARG A 147 7.00 -14.32 19.40
CA ARG A 147 8.15 -13.83 18.63
C ARG A 147 9.08 -12.98 19.50
N GLY A 148 10.36 -13.39 19.56
CA GLY A 148 11.39 -12.68 20.31
C GLY A 148 11.23 -12.76 21.84
N LYS A 149 10.37 -13.67 22.34
CA LYS A 149 10.15 -13.91 23.76
C LYS A 149 10.12 -15.43 24.03
N GLY A 150 10.31 -15.82 25.28
CA GLY A 150 10.07 -17.20 25.70
C GLY A 150 8.57 -17.52 25.83
N GLY A 151 8.22 -18.80 25.73
CA GLY A 151 6.87 -19.29 25.93
C GLY A 151 5.98 -19.30 24.68
N ASN A 152 4.71 -19.66 24.89
CA ASN A 152 3.68 -19.77 23.85
C ASN A 152 2.60 -18.69 24.01
N ALA A 153 1.84 -18.47 22.94
CA ALA A 153 0.80 -17.47 22.89
C ALA A 153 -0.28 -17.68 23.97
N PHE A 154 -0.70 -18.92 24.22
CA PHE A 154 -1.69 -19.21 25.26
C PHE A 154 -1.31 -18.67 26.64
N GLY A 155 -0.03 -18.76 27.02
CA GLY A 155 0.48 -18.23 28.29
C GLY A 155 0.72 -16.72 28.29
N ALA A 156 0.84 -16.11 27.12
CA ALA A 156 1.10 -14.68 26.95
C ALA A 156 -0.17 -13.84 26.77
N ILE A 157 -1.28 -14.45 26.32
CA ILE A 157 -2.59 -13.83 26.21
C ILE A 157 -3.11 -13.40 27.60
N LYS A 158 -3.79 -12.26 27.64
CA LYS A 158 -4.45 -11.71 28.83
C LYS A 158 -5.90 -11.35 28.53
N THR A 159 -6.75 -11.32 29.55
CA THR A 159 -8.06 -10.66 29.48
C THR A 159 -7.88 -9.23 28.98
N GLY A 160 -8.74 -8.75 28.09
CA GLY A 160 -8.61 -7.45 27.43
C GLY A 160 -7.86 -7.48 26.10
N ASP A 161 -7.14 -8.56 25.79
CA ASP A 161 -6.45 -8.69 24.50
C ASP A 161 -7.44 -8.87 23.36
N ILE A 162 -7.32 -8.04 22.32
CA ILE A 162 -7.97 -8.23 21.03
C ILE A 162 -7.02 -9.02 20.14
N ILE A 163 -7.43 -10.22 19.75
CA ILE A 163 -6.63 -11.18 18.99
C ILE A 163 -7.32 -11.60 17.69
N ALA A 164 -6.54 -12.08 16.73
CA ALA A 164 -7.07 -12.71 15.52
C ALA A 164 -7.28 -14.20 15.76
N VAL A 165 -8.47 -14.69 15.47
CA VAL A 165 -8.82 -16.12 15.57
C VAL A 165 -9.58 -16.57 14.33
N ALA A 166 -9.64 -17.87 14.06
CA ALA A 166 -10.51 -18.44 13.05
C ALA A 166 -11.26 -19.67 13.60
N PRO A 167 -12.49 -19.93 13.15
CA PRO A 167 -13.24 -21.13 13.55
C PRO A 167 -12.48 -22.42 13.20
N GLU A 168 -12.47 -23.37 14.13
CA GLU A 168 -11.84 -24.68 13.98
C GLU A 168 -12.58 -25.71 14.86
N GLY A 169 -13.30 -26.65 14.24
CA GLY A 169 -13.96 -27.74 14.97
C GLY A 169 -15.06 -27.32 15.97
N GLY A 170 -15.71 -26.17 15.76
CA GLY A 170 -16.71 -25.61 16.69
C GLY A 170 -16.11 -24.72 17.79
N GLU A 171 -14.78 -24.69 17.89
CA GLU A 171 -14.01 -23.76 18.71
C GLU A 171 -13.31 -22.73 17.80
N PHE A 172 -12.39 -21.96 18.37
CA PHE A 172 -11.55 -21.03 17.65
C PHE A 172 -10.06 -21.33 17.84
N ALA A 173 -9.27 -21.06 16.82
CA ALA A 173 -7.83 -21.19 16.87
C ALA A 173 -7.13 -19.86 16.64
N LEU A 174 -6.01 -19.65 17.32
CA LEU A 174 -5.23 -18.42 17.23
C LEU A 174 -4.66 -18.26 15.81
N ARG A 175 -4.68 -17.02 15.31
CA ARG A 175 -4.03 -16.62 14.08
C ARG A 175 -3.07 -15.48 14.35
N ALA A 176 -1.94 -15.50 13.65
CA ALA A 176 -0.92 -14.45 13.76
C ALA A 176 -1.11 -13.45 12.64
N ILE A 177 -1.44 -12.21 13.00
CA ILE A 177 -1.37 -11.09 12.05
C ILE A 177 0.11 -10.88 11.69
N PRO A 178 0.47 -10.82 10.38
CA PRO A 178 1.84 -10.61 9.97
C PRO A 178 2.44 -9.33 10.58
N LYS A 179 3.64 -9.42 11.15
CA LYS A 179 4.36 -8.22 11.63
C LYS A 179 4.91 -7.38 10.49
N VAL A 180 5.32 -8.03 9.42
CA VAL A 180 5.71 -7.36 8.18
C VAL A 180 4.46 -6.77 7.52
N SER A 181 4.64 -5.69 6.76
CA SER A 181 3.57 -5.10 5.96
C SER A 181 4.07 -4.87 4.54
N GLY A 182 3.15 -4.60 3.62
CA GLY A 182 3.46 -4.21 2.26
C GLY A 182 2.36 -3.31 1.68
N ALA A 183 2.46 -3.06 0.39
CA ALA A 183 1.43 -2.43 -0.41
C ALA A 183 1.38 -3.08 -1.80
N PHE A 184 0.23 -2.98 -2.45
CA PHE A 184 -0.01 -3.48 -3.80
C PHE A 184 -0.83 -2.42 -4.56
N VAL A 185 -0.42 -2.10 -5.78
CA VAL A 185 -1.12 -1.15 -6.66
C VAL A 185 -1.20 -1.76 -8.04
N VAL A 186 -2.37 -1.69 -8.66
CA VAL A 186 -2.59 -2.03 -10.07
C VAL A 186 -2.94 -0.74 -10.80
N GLU A 187 -2.21 -0.44 -11.86
CA GLU A 187 -2.41 0.75 -12.68
C GLU A 187 -2.51 0.33 -14.15
N GLU A 188 -3.44 0.92 -14.88
CA GLU A 188 -3.58 0.76 -16.32
C GLU A 188 -2.57 1.67 -17.04
N PRO A 189 -1.58 1.12 -17.78
CA PRO A 189 -0.53 1.95 -18.36
C PRO A 189 -0.98 2.98 -19.38
N ALA A 190 -2.01 2.67 -20.15
CA ALA A 190 -2.51 3.53 -21.21
C ALA A 190 -3.16 4.82 -20.67
N SER A 191 -3.76 4.77 -19.48
CA SER A 191 -4.57 5.86 -18.93
C SER A 191 -4.01 6.43 -17.62
N GLY A 192 -3.09 5.74 -16.94
CA GLY A 192 -2.63 6.07 -15.60
C GLY A 192 -3.70 5.82 -14.52
N ARG A 193 -4.82 5.18 -14.85
CA ARG A 193 -5.90 4.89 -13.91
C ARG A 193 -5.46 3.78 -12.97
N VAL A 194 -5.49 4.07 -11.67
CA VAL A 194 -5.25 3.07 -10.64
C VAL A 194 -6.52 2.24 -10.50
N LEU A 195 -6.45 0.95 -10.76
CA LEU A 195 -7.61 0.05 -10.76
C LEU A 195 -7.81 -0.64 -9.40
N ALA A 196 -6.71 -0.85 -8.67
CA ALA A 196 -6.72 -1.47 -7.35
C ALA A 196 -5.61 -0.89 -6.47
N MET A 197 -5.88 -0.75 -5.17
CA MET A 197 -4.93 -0.25 -4.19
C MET A 197 -5.13 -0.93 -2.84
N GLN A 198 -4.06 -1.58 -2.36
CA GLN A 198 -3.98 -2.17 -1.04
C GLN A 198 -2.77 -1.62 -0.30
N GLY A 199 -2.99 -0.85 0.76
CA GLY A 199 -1.95 -0.14 1.53
C GLY A 199 -1.39 -0.87 2.75
N GLY A 200 -1.81 -2.11 3.00
CA GLY A 200 -1.44 -2.89 4.18
C GLY A 200 -2.17 -4.22 4.24
N PHE A 201 -1.99 -4.94 5.35
CA PHE A 201 -2.73 -6.20 5.55
C PHE A 201 -4.23 -5.93 5.59
N ASP A 202 -4.67 -4.97 6.39
CA ASP A 202 -6.09 -4.67 6.58
C ASP A 202 -6.28 -3.24 7.06
N ASP A 203 -7.15 -2.48 6.40
CA ASP A 203 -7.41 -1.07 6.69
C ASP A 203 -8.13 -0.87 8.03
N ARG A 204 -8.93 -1.86 8.45
CA ARG A 204 -9.64 -1.86 9.74
C ARG A 204 -8.71 -2.18 10.91
N LEU A 205 -7.50 -2.68 10.64
CA LEU A 205 -6.43 -2.79 11.62
C LEU A 205 -5.53 -1.55 11.61
N GLN A 206 -5.22 -1.04 10.42
CA GLN A 206 -4.34 0.11 10.24
C GLN A 206 -4.71 0.92 8.99
N ALA A 207 -5.21 2.13 9.21
CA ALA A 207 -5.62 3.06 8.14
C ALA A 207 -4.45 3.64 7.32
N PHE A 208 -3.21 3.57 7.82
CA PHE A 208 -2.04 4.12 7.11
C PHE A 208 -1.80 3.39 5.78
N ASN A 209 -2.00 4.10 4.68
CA ASN A 209 -1.91 3.60 3.32
C ASN A 209 -0.47 3.63 2.81
N ARG A 210 0.22 2.47 2.86
CA ARG A 210 1.61 2.38 2.42
C ARG A 210 1.79 2.51 0.91
N ALA A 211 0.73 2.38 0.12
CA ALA A 211 0.82 2.58 -1.33
C ALA A 211 1.15 4.04 -1.67
N THR A 212 0.63 4.99 -0.90
CA THR A 212 0.71 6.44 -1.18
C THR A 212 1.45 7.25 -0.11
N GLN A 213 1.59 6.73 1.11
CA GLN A 213 2.14 7.49 2.25
C GLN A 213 3.49 6.95 2.76
N ALA A 214 3.81 5.67 2.51
CA ALA A 214 5.05 5.08 3.01
C ALA A 214 6.23 5.41 2.10
N MET A 215 7.01 6.42 2.52
CA MET A 215 8.28 6.76 1.90
C MET A 215 9.32 5.67 2.19
N ARG A 216 9.87 5.05 1.14
CA ARG A 216 10.88 3.98 1.22
C ARG A 216 11.87 4.08 0.08
N GLN A 217 13.08 3.59 0.34
CA GLN A 217 14.11 3.42 -0.68
C GLN A 217 13.70 2.33 -1.69
N PRO A 218 13.61 2.61 -3.00
CA PRO A 218 13.23 1.64 -4.03
C PRO A 218 14.36 0.64 -4.33
N GLY A 219 15.59 0.96 -3.93
CA GLY A 219 16.78 0.14 -4.23
C GLY A 219 16.91 -0.10 -5.73
N SER A 220 17.23 -1.34 -6.12
CA SER A 220 17.46 -1.72 -7.52
C SER A 220 16.25 -1.50 -8.45
N THR A 221 15.03 -1.31 -7.94
CA THR A 221 13.86 -1.00 -8.78
C THR A 221 13.95 0.39 -9.43
N ILE A 222 14.86 1.26 -8.98
CA ILE A 222 15.13 2.53 -9.67
C ILE A 222 15.92 2.35 -10.98
N LYS A 223 16.65 1.23 -11.13
CA LYS A 223 17.66 1.09 -12.19
C LYS A 223 17.08 1.29 -13.59
N PRO A 224 15.91 0.75 -13.97
CA PRO A 224 15.35 1.01 -15.30
C PRO A 224 15.21 2.49 -15.64
N ILE A 225 14.88 3.34 -14.66
CA ILE A 225 14.76 4.80 -14.83
C ILE A 225 16.15 5.46 -15.01
N VAL A 226 17.17 4.94 -14.34
CA VAL A 226 18.56 5.40 -14.52
C VAL A 226 19.08 5.02 -15.91
N TYR A 227 18.80 3.80 -16.35
CA TYR A 227 19.19 3.33 -17.67
C TYR A 227 18.40 4.02 -18.79
N SER A 228 17.12 4.34 -18.60
CA SER A 228 16.35 5.13 -19.58
C SER A 228 16.97 6.52 -19.79
N ALA A 229 17.36 7.20 -18.71
CA ALA A 229 18.08 8.47 -18.82
C ALA A 229 19.38 8.36 -19.65
N ALA A 230 20.09 7.23 -19.55
CA ALA A 230 21.30 6.98 -20.33
C ALA A 230 21.01 6.71 -21.81
N LEU A 231 19.94 5.95 -22.09
CA LEU A 231 19.47 5.68 -23.46
C LEU A 231 19.05 6.98 -24.17
N ASP A 232 18.30 7.85 -23.48
CA ASP A 232 17.91 9.17 -23.99
C ASP A 232 19.11 10.10 -24.25
N ASN A 233 20.30 9.73 -23.78
CA ASN A 233 21.54 10.49 -23.89
C ASN A 233 22.63 9.77 -24.70
N GLY A 234 22.22 8.86 -25.61
CA GLY A 234 23.08 8.30 -26.66
C GLY A 234 23.74 6.97 -26.33
N MET A 235 23.51 6.41 -25.13
CA MET A 235 23.88 5.02 -24.88
C MET A 235 22.88 4.07 -25.57
N THR A 236 23.32 2.84 -25.83
CA THR A 236 22.47 1.80 -26.41
C THR A 236 22.50 0.55 -25.54
N PRO A 237 21.56 -0.40 -25.69
CA PRO A 237 21.63 -1.68 -24.99
C PRO A 237 22.93 -2.45 -25.22
N ALA A 238 23.65 -2.17 -26.31
CA ALA A 238 24.94 -2.78 -26.66
C ALA A 238 26.16 -2.01 -26.13
N SER A 239 26.00 -0.81 -25.57
CA SER A 239 27.10 -0.05 -24.97
C SER A 239 27.81 -0.88 -23.91
N ILE A 240 29.14 -0.94 -24.00
CA ILE A 240 29.98 -1.69 -23.05
C ILE A 240 30.22 -0.85 -21.81
N ILE A 241 29.87 -1.38 -20.65
CA ILE A 241 30.09 -0.78 -19.33
C ILE A 241 30.90 -1.77 -18.49
N VAL A 242 31.93 -1.25 -17.82
CA VAL A 242 32.82 -2.08 -17.01
C VAL A 242 32.21 -2.34 -15.62
N ASP A 243 31.92 -3.59 -15.31
CA ASP A 243 31.60 -4.04 -13.95
C ASP A 243 32.89 -4.26 -13.15
N GLY A 244 33.51 -3.18 -12.67
CA GLY A 244 34.76 -3.21 -11.92
C GLY A 244 34.87 -2.08 -10.90
N PRO A 245 35.89 -2.10 -10.01
CA PRO A 245 36.03 -1.16 -8.89
C PRO A 245 35.82 0.29 -9.30
N PHE A 246 34.82 0.95 -8.72
CA PHE A 246 34.46 2.32 -9.03
C PHE A 246 34.43 3.16 -7.76
N CYS A 247 35.30 4.16 -7.71
CA CYS A 247 35.39 5.09 -6.60
C CYS A 247 35.33 6.53 -7.11
N VAL A 248 34.69 7.40 -6.33
CA VAL A 248 34.58 8.82 -6.62
C VAL A 248 35.04 9.62 -5.42
N TYR A 249 35.79 10.69 -5.65
CA TYR A 249 36.16 11.63 -4.61
C TYR A 249 35.04 12.65 -4.42
N GLN A 250 34.58 12.82 -3.18
CA GLN A 250 33.44 13.67 -2.83
C GLN A 250 33.87 14.96 -2.10
N GLY A 251 35.14 15.35 -2.22
CA GLY A 251 35.73 16.51 -1.55
C GLY A 251 36.39 16.17 -0.22
N ALA A 252 37.15 17.12 0.33
CA ALA A 252 37.98 16.92 1.53
C ALA A 252 37.19 16.44 2.75
N ARG A 253 35.93 16.86 2.90
CA ARG A 253 35.06 16.48 4.02
C ARG A 253 34.53 15.05 3.94
N LEU A 254 34.24 14.55 2.75
CA LEU A 254 33.57 13.25 2.54
C LEU A 254 34.52 12.16 2.05
N GLY A 255 35.69 12.54 1.54
CA GLY A 255 36.73 11.63 1.09
C GLY A 255 36.31 10.83 -0.14
N GLN A 256 36.90 9.63 -0.27
CA GLN A 256 36.68 8.74 -1.39
C GLN A 256 35.55 7.75 -1.07
N LYS A 257 34.53 7.70 -1.94
CA LYS A 257 33.45 6.72 -1.87
C LYS A 257 33.65 5.66 -2.94
N CYS A 258 33.86 4.42 -2.52
CA CYS A 258 33.89 3.26 -3.40
C CYS A 258 32.54 2.53 -3.38
N PHE A 259 31.98 2.28 -4.55
CA PHE A 259 30.75 1.52 -4.72
C PHE A 259 31.04 0.02 -4.79
N ARG A 260 30.04 -0.81 -4.48
CA ARG A 260 30.15 -2.27 -4.49
C ARG A 260 28.86 -2.91 -5.02
N ASN A 261 29.01 -4.08 -5.63
CA ASN A 261 27.87 -4.91 -5.99
C ASN A 261 27.24 -5.58 -4.76
N PHE A 262 26.00 -6.03 -4.91
CA PHE A 262 25.24 -6.71 -3.86
C PHE A 262 26.01 -7.93 -3.34
N GLY A 263 25.92 -8.20 -2.03
CA GLY A 263 26.59 -9.34 -1.40
C GLY A 263 28.12 -9.31 -1.49
N ASN A 264 28.74 -8.16 -1.78
CA ASN A 264 30.18 -8.04 -2.09
C ASN A 264 30.63 -8.91 -3.28
N SER A 265 29.75 -9.20 -4.24
CA SER A 265 30.15 -9.96 -5.43
C SER A 265 31.26 -9.22 -6.19
N ARG A 266 32.27 -9.95 -6.67
CA ARG A 266 33.36 -9.39 -7.48
C ARG A 266 32.82 -8.81 -8.79
N GLY A 267 33.56 -7.86 -9.36
CA GLY A 267 33.27 -7.33 -10.69
C GLY A 267 33.39 -8.42 -11.77
N ALA A 268 32.50 -8.38 -12.74
CA ALA A 268 32.46 -9.31 -13.87
C ALA A 268 33.25 -8.81 -15.10
N GLY A 269 33.79 -7.59 -15.07
CA GLY A 269 34.50 -7.00 -16.20
C GLY A 269 33.56 -6.32 -17.21
N PRO A 270 33.99 -6.10 -18.46
CA PRO A 270 33.20 -5.40 -19.47
C PRO A 270 32.00 -6.22 -19.94
N HIS A 271 30.79 -5.66 -19.84
CA HIS A 271 29.56 -6.26 -20.33
C HIS A 271 28.66 -5.23 -20.99
N THR A 272 27.67 -5.68 -21.76
CA THR A 272 26.67 -4.79 -22.37
C THR A 272 25.77 -4.13 -21.32
N MET A 273 25.25 -2.95 -21.63
CA MET A 273 24.26 -2.24 -20.81
C MET A 273 23.08 -3.14 -20.44
N ARG A 274 22.54 -3.88 -21.42
CA ARG A 274 21.45 -4.84 -21.24
C ARG A 274 21.77 -5.87 -20.14
N TRP A 275 22.94 -6.49 -20.23
CA TRP A 275 23.36 -7.46 -19.22
C TRP A 275 23.48 -6.82 -17.83
N GLY A 276 23.98 -5.59 -17.75
CA GLY A 276 24.13 -4.86 -16.49
C GLY A 276 22.82 -4.60 -15.75
N ILE A 277 21.75 -4.25 -16.47
CA ILE A 277 20.42 -4.07 -15.88
C ILE A 277 19.77 -5.42 -15.52
N GLU A 278 19.88 -6.43 -16.38
CA GLU A 278 19.36 -7.79 -16.13
C GLU A 278 19.96 -8.42 -14.87
N GLN A 279 21.27 -8.26 -14.68
CA GLN A 279 22.00 -8.76 -13.51
C GLN A 279 22.00 -7.78 -12.32
N SER A 280 21.32 -6.64 -12.46
CA SER A 280 21.21 -5.60 -11.45
C SER A 280 22.58 -5.20 -10.86
N ARG A 281 23.60 -5.01 -11.71
CA ARG A 281 24.98 -4.71 -11.25
C ARG A 281 25.11 -3.26 -10.80
N ASN A 282 25.33 -3.05 -9.49
CA ASN A 282 25.46 -1.70 -8.93
C ASN A 282 26.60 -0.90 -9.55
N LEU A 283 27.77 -1.51 -9.77
CA LEU A 283 28.93 -0.82 -10.35
C LEU A 283 28.63 -0.35 -11.77
N MET A 284 27.96 -1.18 -12.59
CA MET A 284 27.54 -0.76 -13.93
C MET A 284 26.49 0.35 -13.88
N THR A 285 25.50 0.26 -12.98
CA THR A 285 24.48 1.31 -12.81
C THR A 285 25.11 2.65 -12.43
N VAL A 286 26.00 2.67 -11.43
CA VAL A 286 26.63 3.92 -10.99
C VAL A 286 27.55 4.49 -12.06
N ARG A 287 28.31 3.65 -12.78
CA ARG A 287 29.13 4.11 -13.91
C ARG A 287 28.28 4.68 -15.04
N THR A 288 27.16 4.03 -15.36
CA THR A 288 26.18 4.51 -16.34
C THR A 288 25.67 5.90 -15.95
N ALA A 289 25.26 6.06 -14.68
CA ALA A 289 24.80 7.34 -14.15
C ALA A 289 25.89 8.42 -14.16
N ALA A 290 27.13 8.05 -13.82
CA ALA A 290 28.28 8.96 -13.83
C ALA A 290 28.61 9.44 -15.25
N GLN A 291 28.63 8.54 -16.24
CA GLN A 291 28.88 8.85 -17.65
C GLN A 291 27.74 9.67 -18.28
N THR A 292 26.49 9.36 -17.91
CA THR A 292 25.31 10.13 -18.36
C THR A 292 25.27 11.52 -17.73
N GLY A 293 25.71 11.63 -16.48
CA GLY A 293 25.63 12.83 -15.66
C GLY A 293 24.38 12.82 -14.76
N MET A 294 24.60 12.89 -13.44
CA MET A 294 23.52 12.85 -12.45
C MET A 294 22.43 13.92 -12.62
N PRO A 295 22.68 15.17 -13.07
CA PRO A 295 21.61 16.13 -13.32
C PRO A 295 20.54 15.62 -14.30
N LYS A 296 20.95 14.90 -15.35
CA LYS A 296 20.02 14.31 -16.33
C LYS A 296 19.26 13.12 -15.75
N VAL A 297 19.95 12.30 -14.94
CA VAL A 297 19.35 11.17 -14.24
C VAL A 297 18.25 11.65 -13.28
N VAL A 298 18.53 12.64 -12.42
CA VAL A 298 17.52 13.14 -11.48
C VAL A 298 16.39 13.91 -12.17
N ALA A 299 16.68 14.59 -13.28
CA ALA A 299 15.63 15.20 -14.11
C ALA A 299 14.67 14.14 -14.66
N THR A 300 15.19 12.99 -15.11
CA THR A 300 14.36 11.86 -15.59
C THR A 300 13.54 11.25 -14.46
N ILE A 301 14.15 11.00 -13.30
CA ILE A 301 13.47 10.50 -12.09
C ILE A 301 12.32 11.44 -11.68
N LYS A 302 12.55 12.76 -11.71
CA LYS A 302 11.54 13.78 -11.41
C LYS A 302 10.43 13.82 -12.45
N LYS A 303 10.77 13.77 -13.75
CA LYS A 303 9.82 13.76 -14.86
C LYS A 303 8.88 12.54 -14.79
N MET A 304 9.38 11.39 -14.36
CA MET A 304 8.59 10.17 -14.18
C MET A 304 7.82 10.12 -12.84
N GLY A 305 7.87 11.18 -12.03
CA GLY A 305 7.09 11.30 -10.79
C GLY A 305 7.62 10.47 -9.62
N VAL A 306 8.85 9.94 -9.69
CA VAL A 306 9.41 9.08 -8.64
C VAL A 306 9.82 9.89 -7.41
N GLY A 307 10.46 11.04 -7.61
CA GLY A 307 10.91 11.93 -6.55
C GLY A 307 11.77 13.08 -7.05
N ASP A 308 12.00 14.07 -6.20
CA ASP A 308 12.90 15.19 -6.46
C ASP A 308 14.20 14.98 -5.68
N TYR A 309 15.24 14.51 -6.36
CA TYR A 309 16.49 14.09 -5.73
C TYR A 309 17.65 15.01 -6.12
N ALA A 310 18.54 15.28 -5.16
CA ALA A 310 19.80 15.94 -5.46
C ALA A 310 20.67 15.05 -6.39
N PRO A 311 21.58 15.61 -7.21
CA PRO A 311 22.34 14.85 -8.21
C PRO A 311 23.51 14.02 -7.61
N TYR A 312 23.25 13.21 -6.59
CA TYR A 312 24.22 12.28 -5.99
C TYR A 312 24.14 10.88 -6.61
N LEU A 313 25.30 10.27 -6.86
CA LEU A 313 25.40 8.91 -7.44
C LEU A 313 24.72 7.81 -6.60
N SER A 314 24.51 8.03 -5.31
CA SER A 314 23.75 7.09 -4.46
C SER A 314 22.29 6.95 -4.91
N TYR A 315 21.68 8.00 -5.46
CA TYR A 315 20.30 7.93 -5.95
C TYR A 315 20.16 7.05 -7.19
N ALA A 316 21.22 6.87 -7.97
CA ALA A 316 21.25 5.88 -9.05
C ALA A 316 21.11 4.43 -8.53
N LEU A 317 21.38 4.20 -7.23
CA LEU A 317 21.20 2.92 -6.56
C LEU A 317 19.93 2.85 -5.69
N GLY A 318 19.08 3.89 -5.77
CA GLY A 318 17.79 3.91 -5.08
C GLY A 318 17.88 4.30 -3.61
N ALA A 319 18.85 5.16 -3.25
CA ALA A 319 18.98 5.69 -1.88
C ALA A 319 17.95 6.79 -1.53
N GLY A 320 17.14 7.24 -2.50
CA GLY A 320 16.10 8.25 -2.32
C GLY A 320 14.77 7.60 -1.97
N GLU A 321 13.90 8.35 -1.30
CA GLU A 321 12.62 7.82 -0.86
C GLU A 321 11.50 8.11 -1.86
N THR A 322 10.66 7.10 -2.09
CA THR A 322 9.47 7.17 -2.93
C THR A 322 8.37 6.28 -2.36
N THR A 323 7.24 6.18 -3.05
CA THR A 323 6.12 5.31 -2.67
C THR A 323 5.91 4.22 -3.72
N VAL A 324 5.21 3.15 -3.34
CA VAL A 324 4.85 2.08 -4.29
C VAL A 324 4.04 2.64 -5.45
N GLY A 325 3.07 3.51 -5.19
CA GLY A 325 2.27 4.14 -6.24
C GLY A 325 3.10 4.94 -7.23
N ARG A 326 4.09 5.71 -6.77
CA ARG A 326 5.01 6.46 -7.66
C ARG A 326 5.88 5.55 -8.51
N MET A 327 6.37 4.45 -7.94
CA MET A 327 7.15 3.46 -8.70
C MET A 327 6.30 2.73 -9.73
N VAL A 328 5.06 2.34 -9.39
CA VAL A 328 4.14 1.71 -10.34
C VAL A 328 3.84 2.66 -11.50
N ASN A 329 3.55 3.93 -11.24
CA ASN A 329 3.35 4.94 -12.28
C ASN A 329 4.58 5.11 -13.18
N ALA A 330 5.78 5.14 -12.61
CA ALA A 330 7.01 5.23 -13.39
C ALA A 330 7.21 4.02 -14.32
N TYR A 331 6.89 2.80 -13.86
CA TYR A 331 6.93 1.61 -14.71
C TYR A 331 5.80 1.56 -15.74
N SER A 332 4.63 2.11 -15.40
CA SER A 332 3.49 2.32 -16.30
C SER A 332 3.88 3.20 -17.49
N ILE A 333 4.60 4.30 -17.24
CA ILE A 333 5.17 5.16 -18.30
C ILE A 333 6.12 4.37 -19.23
N LEU A 334 6.98 3.51 -18.66
CA LEU A 334 7.87 2.66 -19.48
C LEU A 334 7.06 1.66 -20.33
N ALA A 335 6.04 1.04 -19.74
CA ALA A 335 5.17 0.10 -20.43
C ALA A 335 4.33 0.76 -21.53
N ASN A 336 4.02 2.05 -21.38
CA ASN A 336 3.28 2.87 -22.34
C ASN A 336 4.22 3.68 -23.27
N ASN A 337 5.38 3.10 -23.62
CA ASN A 337 6.33 3.67 -24.59
C ASN A 337 6.82 5.09 -24.26
N GLY A 338 6.97 5.42 -22.96
CA GLY A 338 7.41 6.73 -22.50
C GLY A 338 6.30 7.77 -22.39
N LYS A 339 5.05 7.41 -22.70
CA LYS A 339 3.87 8.28 -22.53
C LYS A 339 3.24 8.04 -21.16
N GLY A 340 2.74 9.11 -20.56
CA GLY A 340 1.97 9.03 -19.32
C GLY A 340 2.02 10.31 -18.50
N GLY A 341 1.19 10.35 -17.46
CA GLY A 341 1.04 11.48 -16.56
C GLY A 341 1.05 11.04 -15.10
N PRO A 342 0.55 11.89 -14.19
CA PRO A 342 0.28 11.50 -12.81
C PRO A 342 -0.79 10.41 -12.74
N PRO A 343 -0.70 9.45 -11.80
CA PRO A 343 -1.70 8.41 -11.66
C PRO A 343 -3.02 9.00 -11.14
N SER A 344 -4.15 8.46 -11.57
CA SER A 344 -5.48 8.92 -11.17
C SER A 344 -6.33 7.81 -10.52
N LEU A 345 -7.02 8.16 -9.45
CA LEU A 345 -8.05 7.32 -8.80
C LEU A 345 -9.48 7.75 -9.16
N ILE A 346 -9.63 9.01 -9.58
CA ILE A 346 -10.91 9.70 -9.73
C ILE A 346 -11.03 10.09 -11.19
N ASP A 347 -12.04 9.55 -11.86
CA ASP A 347 -12.35 9.92 -13.24
C ASP A 347 -12.97 11.32 -13.28
N PHE A 348 -14.00 11.53 -12.44
CA PHE A 348 -14.63 12.83 -12.27
C PHE A 348 -15.49 12.91 -11.00
N VAL A 349 -15.81 14.14 -10.60
CA VAL A 349 -16.67 14.47 -9.47
C VAL A 349 -17.80 15.38 -9.93
N GLN A 350 -19.03 15.07 -9.51
CA GLN A 350 -20.22 15.89 -9.69
C GLN A 350 -20.69 16.50 -8.38
N ASP A 351 -21.28 17.69 -8.46
CA ASP A 351 -22.07 18.24 -7.36
C ASP A 351 -23.45 17.57 -7.26
N ARG A 352 -24.22 17.96 -6.24
CA ARG A 352 -25.59 17.47 -6.00
C ARG A 352 -26.59 17.76 -7.14
N HIS A 353 -26.24 18.65 -8.07
CA HIS A 353 -27.05 19.00 -9.23
C HIS A 353 -26.60 18.27 -10.50
N GLY A 354 -25.62 17.37 -10.40
CA GLY A 354 -25.10 16.57 -11.51
C GLY A 354 -24.07 17.30 -12.37
N LYS A 355 -23.66 18.51 -12.00
CA LYS A 355 -22.62 19.26 -12.73
C LYS A 355 -21.25 18.70 -12.39
N VAL A 356 -20.44 18.35 -13.39
CA VAL A 356 -19.04 17.95 -13.17
C VAL A 356 -18.22 19.16 -12.70
N ILE A 357 -17.58 19.02 -11.54
CA ILE A 357 -16.76 20.04 -10.88
C ILE A 357 -15.26 19.71 -10.86
N TRP A 358 -14.89 18.45 -11.13
CA TRP A 358 -13.51 18.02 -11.28
C TRP A 358 -13.44 16.85 -12.28
N PRO A 359 -12.55 16.88 -13.30
CA PRO A 359 -11.63 17.97 -13.66
C PRO A 359 -12.35 19.29 -13.97
N GLU A 360 -11.67 20.41 -13.69
CA GLU A 360 -12.17 21.73 -14.07
C GLU A 360 -12.27 21.78 -15.60
N ASN A 361 -13.35 22.36 -16.14
CA ASN A 361 -13.65 22.40 -17.59
C ASN A 361 -13.85 21.03 -18.23
N TRP A 362 -14.39 20.05 -17.49
CA TRP A 362 -14.77 18.76 -18.05
C TRP A 362 -15.66 18.92 -19.29
N ARG A 363 -15.33 18.16 -20.33
CA ARG A 363 -16.13 18.05 -21.55
C ARG A 363 -16.48 16.59 -21.77
N ALA A 364 -17.75 16.31 -22.04
CA ALA A 364 -18.17 14.99 -22.48
C ALA A 364 -17.45 14.68 -23.79
N CYS A 365 -16.67 13.61 -23.82
CA CYS A 365 -16.03 13.20 -25.05
C CYS A 365 -16.94 12.26 -25.84
N ASP A 366 -17.92 12.83 -26.52
CA ASP A 366 -18.90 12.05 -27.29
C ASP A 366 -18.28 11.44 -28.56
N ARG A 367 -17.06 11.84 -28.96
CA ARG A 367 -16.35 11.41 -30.17
C ARG A 367 -14.82 11.45 -30.04
N CYS A 368 -14.23 10.87 -28.99
CA CYS A 368 -12.76 10.85 -28.76
C CYS A 368 -11.95 10.03 -29.81
N ASN A 369 -12.04 10.44 -31.08
CA ASN A 369 -11.11 10.18 -32.17
C ASN A 369 -10.69 11.57 -32.68
N ALA A 370 -10.03 12.37 -31.85
CA ALA A 370 -9.47 13.64 -32.28
C ALA A 370 -8.21 13.35 -33.13
N PRO A 371 -8.06 13.93 -34.33
CA PRO A 371 -6.90 13.68 -35.21
C PRO A 371 -5.54 14.04 -34.60
N ASP A 372 -5.55 14.84 -33.53
CA ASP A 372 -4.42 15.38 -32.79
C ASP A 372 -4.24 14.77 -31.40
N TRP A 373 -4.96 13.69 -31.05
CA TRP A 373 -4.73 12.97 -29.79
C TRP A 373 -3.39 12.21 -29.86
N ASP A 374 -2.42 12.64 -29.06
CA ASP A 374 -1.07 12.09 -29.01
C ASP A 374 -0.84 11.05 -27.90
N GLY A 375 -1.90 10.62 -27.21
CA GLY A 375 -1.85 9.62 -26.15
C GLY A 375 -2.15 10.20 -24.77
#